data_AF-A0A350M2L7-F1
#
_entry.id   AF-A0A350M2L7-F1
#
_cell.length_a   1.000
_cell.length_b   1.000
_cell.length_c   1.000
_cell.angle_alpha   90.00
_cell.angle_beta   90.00
_cell.angle_gamma   90.00
#
_symmetry.space_group_name_H-M   'P 1'
#
loop_
_entity.id
_entity.type
_entity.pdbx_description
1 polymer ?
#
loop_
_entity_poly.entity_id
_entity_poly.type
_entity_poly.pdbx_seq_one_letter_code
_entity_poly.pdbx_strand_id
1 'polypeptide(L)'
;MYNKSYDVNDETINIRVTDYYPSSELIITPSDEGDSYLSMVVGGPSGRQEFYLKEGDVKMLPGIGLSYGDTTQNELITIVRREDGLFIKLPEAMSATSNSGDSVVLEVNGYNPIEPMSVQTFGGISFVIKSVIPNAKLDYKRSDKEGGKPIIKVKVNDEELIVADSKEQILNVNNTEVSLKVGSIAMELPFALKLNKFNLERYPGSMSPSSFASEVTLIDEVNKVEMPYKIYMNHILNYGGYRFFQSSYDNDERGTILSVNHDYWGTFITYFGYFLLFASLIALFFTANTRFRRISYQLKDVHEQRKKLSVSAVFILAMLGATSSFAQTGVVDSDHATKFGQLFIQNKEGRIEPVNTMATKILVKISKKSSYKDLTADQVFLGIITNQTFWQKEPIIKIGNSDVQKLIGVSDDYAAFENFIDAEGKYKLLPEVEKANIKKPSERSTYDKDIINIDERLNVFYMALNSSVLKIFPIENDPNNRWAVPQEHHQIKGHGNKNAELFDDYILSLKDAMATSDYKKADQNIEAIAAFQKSISSDILPSETHAKLEIFYNKANIFKTLFPFYLMIGIILVCVFFLETFKPQFEMKWLKNILLVILLIGFALQTVGLGIRWYISGHAP
;
A
#
# COMPACT_ATOMS: atom_id res chain seq x y z
N MET A 1 7.83 10.87 -33.25
CA MET A 1 7.50 12.21 -32.72
C MET A 1 6.45 12.83 -33.62
N TYR A 2 5.54 13.62 -33.04
CA TYR A 2 4.42 14.23 -33.75
C TYR A 2 4.91 15.25 -34.80
N ASN A 3 4.37 15.19 -36.02
CA ASN A 3 4.67 16.12 -37.11
C ASN A 3 3.43 16.21 -38.02
N LYS A 4 2.74 17.36 -38.01
CA LYS A 4 1.54 17.58 -38.83
C LYS A 4 1.46 19.02 -39.32
N SER A 5 0.86 19.18 -40.50
CA SER A 5 0.53 20.47 -41.11
C SER A 5 -0.99 20.65 -41.06
N TYR A 6 -1.42 21.87 -40.76
CA TYR A 6 -2.82 22.27 -40.69
C TYR A 6 -3.05 23.48 -41.59
N ASP A 7 -4.03 23.42 -42.48
CA ASP A 7 -4.42 24.55 -43.30
C ASP A 7 -5.60 25.26 -42.62
N VAL A 8 -5.37 26.51 -42.21
CA VAL A 8 -6.36 27.35 -41.52
C VAL A 8 -6.34 28.73 -42.16
N ASN A 9 -7.50 29.23 -42.62
CA ASN A 9 -7.63 30.57 -43.24
C ASN A 9 -6.61 30.86 -44.37
N ASP A 10 -6.43 29.92 -45.30
CA ASP A 10 -5.45 30.00 -46.41
C ASP A 10 -3.97 30.04 -46.00
N GLU A 11 -3.65 29.68 -44.76
CA GLU A 11 -2.29 29.57 -44.25
C GLU A 11 -1.98 28.17 -43.72
N THR A 12 -0.76 27.69 -43.98
CA THR A 12 -0.28 26.39 -43.50
C THR A 12 0.51 26.54 -42.22
N ILE A 13 0.02 25.92 -41.14
CA ILE A 13 0.67 25.86 -39.83
C ILE A 13 1.30 24.48 -39.64
N ASN A 14 2.64 24.43 -39.57
CA ASN A 14 3.40 23.21 -39.37
C ASN A 14 3.76 23.05 -37.89
N ILE A 15 3.30 21.96 -37.26
CA ILE A 15 3.56 21.66 -35.85
C ILE A 15 4.42 20.40 -35.75
N ARG A 16 5.62 20.53 -35.20
CA ARG A 16 6.57 19.42 -35.02
C ARG A 16 7.09 19.35 -33.59
N VAL A 17 6.99 18.19 -32.98
CA VAL A 17 7.67 17.91 -31.70
C VAL A 17 9.15 17.67 -31.97
N THR A 18 10.01 18.50 -31.38
CA THR A 18 11.48 18.42 -31.50
C THR A 18 12.05 17.51 -30.41
N ASP A 19 11.63 17.70 -29.17
CA ASP A 19 12.09 16.93 -28.02
C ASP A 19 10.97 16.60 -27.03
N TYR A 20 11.17 15.49 -26.29
CA TYR A 20 10.30 15.08 -25.19
C TYR A 20 11.15 14.65 -23.99
N TYR A 21 10.94 15.32 -22.86
CA TYR A 21 11.55 14.97 -21.58
C TYR A 21 10.47 14.38 -20.66
N PRO A 22 10.48 13.06 -20.37
CA PRO A 22 9.48 12.44 -19.50
C PRO A 22 9.51 12.97 -18.06
N SER A 23 10.70 13.34 -17.59
CA SER A 23 10.98 13.96 -16.30
C SER A 23 11.98 15.09 -16.55
N SER A 24 11.68 16.30 -16.07
CA SER A 24 12.49 17.49 -16.35
C SER A 24 12.69 18.39 -15.13
N GLU A 25 13.78 19.15 -15.16
CA GLU A 25 14.11 20.22 -14.23
C GLU A 25 14.23 21.54 -14.98
N LEU A 26 13.68 22.59 -14.38
CA LEU A 26 13.71 23.95 -14.90
C LEU A 26 15.13 24.52 -14.71
N ILE A 27 15.71 25.04 -15.79
CA ILE A 27 17.03 25.65 -15.81
C ILE A 27 16.95 27.03 -16.45
N ILE A 28 17.95 27.85 -16.15
CA ILE A 28 18.14 29.12 -16.83
C ILE A 28 19.43 29.06 -17.62
N THR A 29 19.33 29.35 -18.92
CA THR A 29 20.45 29.36 -19.85
C THR A 29 20.74 30.80 -20.30
N PRO A 30 22.01 31.25 -20.31
CA PRO A 30 22.37 32.54 -20.88
C PRO A 30 21.91 32.67 -22.34
N SER A 31 21.42 33.85 -22.73
CA SER A 31 20.96 34.13 -24.10
C SER A 31 21.31 35.57 -24.48
N ASP A 32 21.60 35.84 -25.76
CA ASP A 32 21.92 37.19 -26.23
C ASP A 32 20.70 38.14 -26.23
N GLU A 33 19.48 37.57 -26.27
CA GLU A 33 18.19 38.29 -26.25
C GLU A 33 17.25 37.66 -25.21
N GLY A 34 17.59 37.78 -23.92
CA GLY A 34 16.84 37.16 -22.82
C GLY A 34 16.47 38.15 -21.71
N ASP A 35 15.58 37.74 -20.82
CA ASP A 35 15.20 38.52 -19.65
C ASP A 35 16.22 38.37 -18.51
N SER A 36 16.22 39.31 -17.57
CA SER A 36 17.02 39.20 -16.35
C SER A 36 16.35 38.29 -15.33
N TYR A 37 17.11 37.37 -14.75
CA TYR A 37 16.64 36.45 -13.72
C TYR A 37 17.51 36.49 -12.46
N LEU A 38 16.85 36.38 -11.32
CA LEU A 38 17.47 36.22 -10.02
C LEU A 38 17.44 34.73 -9.61
N SER A 39 18.61 34.13 -9.36
CA SER A 39 18.70 32.78 -8.80
C SER A 39 18.71 32.84 -7.28
N MET A 40 17.76 32.14 -6.64
CA MET A 40 17.57 32.21 -5.20
C MET A 40 17.39 30.83 -4.58
N VAL A 41 17.80 30.72 -3.32
CA VAL A 41 17.51 29.58 -2.47
C VAL A 41 16.80 30.04 -1.21
N VAL A 42 15.64 29.46 -0.91
CA VAL A 42 14.91 29.69 0.34
C VAL A 42 14.97 28.43 1.19
N GLY A 43 15.29 28.59 2.47
CA GLY A 43 15.24 27.58 3.50
C GLY A 43 14.13 27.91 4.50
N GLY A 44 13.30 26.90 4.79
CA GLY A 44 12.22 27.00 5.78
C GLY A 44 11.72 25.62 6.22
N PRO A 45 10.53 25.54 6.87
CA PRO A 45 9.98 24.29 7.40
C PRO A 45 9.77 23.19 6.34
N SER A 46 9.62 23.56 5.07
CA SER A 46 9.46 22.65 3.93
C SER A 46 10.80 22.21 3.29
N GLY A 47 11.93 22.52 3.92
CA GLY A 47 13.27 22.22 3.41
C GLY A 47 13.88 23.35 2.55
N ARG A 48 15.03 23.05 1.94
CA ARG A 48 15.78 23.97 1.06
C ARG A 48 15.26 23.86 -0.36
N GLN A 49 14.74 24.96 -0.91
CA GLN A 49 14.20 25.03 -2.27
C GLN A 49 14.94 26.09 -3.10
N GLU A 50 15.27 25.74 -4.35
CA GLU A 50 15.88 26.65 -5.31
C GLU A 50 14.83 27.08 -6.35
N PHE A 51 14.80 28.36 -6.69
CA PHE A 51 13.93 28.91 -7.72
C PHE A 51 14.58 30.10 -8.41
N TYR A 52 13.97 30.50 -9.52
CA TYR A 52 14.36 31.66 -10.30
C TYR A 52 13.22 32.67 -10.34
N LEU A 53 13.54 33.96 -10.28
CA LEU A 53 12.57 35.06 -10.34
C LEU A 53 12.93 35.98 -11.52
N LYS A 54 12.02 36.15 -12.48
CA LYS A 54 12.21 37.05 -13.64
C LYS A 54 12.04 38.51 -13.20
N GLU A 55 12.73 39.44 -13.85
CA GLU A 55 12.53 40.87 -13.61
C GLU A 55 11.09 41.29 -13.97
N GLY A 56 10.41 41.95 -13.03
CA GLY A 56 8.99 42.27 -13.05
C GLY A 56 8.09 41.26 -12.33
N ASP A 57 8.58 40.06 -12.01
CA ASP A 57 7.77 39.03 -11.37
C ASP A 57 7.70 39.18 -9.84
N VAL A 58 6.54 38.76 -9.31
CA VAL A 58 6.29 38.62 -7.87
C VAL A 58 6.11 37.14 -7.53
N LYS A 59 6.80 36.69 -6.48
CA LYS A 59 6.67 35.34 -5.94
C LYS A 59 6.20 35.37 -4.50
N MET A 60 5.05 34.78 -4.27
CA MET A 60 4.53 34.53 -2.92
C MET A 60 5.02 33.16 -2.43
N LEU A 61 5.70 33.15 -1.29
CA LEU A 61 6.10 31.96 -0.56
C LEU A 61 5.37 31.93 0.80
N PRO A 62 5.23 30.76 1.45
CA PRO A 62 4.61 30.69 2.77
C PRO A 62 5.36 31.60 3.76
N GLY A 63 4.73 32.70 4.17
CA GLY A 63 5.28 33.67 5.14
C GLY A 63 6.14 34.80 4.55
N ILE A 64 6.43 34.83 3.25
CA ILE A 64 7.26 35.88 2.64
C ILE A 64 6.86 36.15 1.17
N GLY A 65 6.71 37.42 0.81
CA GLY A 65 6.49 37.85 -0.57
C GLY A 65 7.74 38.52 -1.14
N LEU A 66 8.20 38.07 -2.30
CA LEU A 66 9.41 38.54 -2.97
C LEU A 66 9.06 39.13 -4.34
N SER A 67 9.69 40.25 -4.70
CA SER A 67 9.63 40.81 -6.05
C SER A 67 11.04 41.11 -6.57
N TYR A 68 11.24 40.93 -7.87
CA TYR A 68 12.46 41.33 -8.55
C TYR A 68 12.14 42.43 -9.57
N GLY A 69 12.69 43.62 -9.41
CA GLY A 69 12.27 44.83 -10.12
C GLY A 69 11.41 45.74 -9.23
N ASP A 70 11.23 47.00 -9.66
CA ASP A 70 10.42 47.95 -8.88
C ASP A 70 8.94 47.54 -8.86
N THR A 71 8.32 47.64 -7.68
CA THR A 71 6.89 47.33 -7.46
C THR A 71 6.24 48.41 -6.61
N THR A 72 4.93 48.61 -6.79
CA THR A 72 4.10 49.49 -5.95
C THR A 72 3.61 48.81 -4.67
N GLN A 73 3.88 47.51 -4.50
CA GLN A 73 3.44 46.71 -3.35
C GLN A 73 4.45 46.81 -2.20
N ASN A 74 4.20 47.73 -1.25
CA ASN A 74 5.11 47.99 -0.12
C ASN A 74 5.19 46.84 0.91
N GLU A 75 4.30 45.86 0.86
CA GLU A 75 4.29 44.68 1.75
C GLU A 75 5.29 43.59 1.31
N LEU A 76 5.89 43.73 0.11
CA LEU A 76 6.83 42.75 -0.43
C LEU A 76 8.29 43.16 -0.18
N ILE A 77 9.13 42.15 0.02
CA ILE A 77 10.57 42.32 -0.10
C ILE A 77 10.90 42.53 -1.58
N THR A 78 11.47 43.69 -1.89
CA THR A 78 11.73 44.13 -3.26
C THR A 78 13.23 44.11 -3.52
N ILE A 79 13.65 43.31 -4.49
CA ILE A 79 15.05 43.22 -4.91
C ILE A 79 15.17 43.96 -6.23
N VAL A 80 16.07 44.94 -6.32
CA VAL A 80 16.31 45.70 -7.54
C VAL A 80 17.78 45.69 -7.90
N ARG A 81 18.05 45.78 -9.20
CA ARG A 81 19.40 45.95 -9.72
C ARG A 81 19.57 47.41 -10.15
N ARG A 82 20.65 48.05 -9.71
CA ARG A 82 21.05 49.40 -10.13
C ARG A 82 22.49 49.36 -10.64
N GLU A 83 22.98 50.46 -11.21
CA GLU A 83 24.36 50.56 -11.72
C GLU A 83 25.40 50.20 -10.63
N ASP A 84 25.13 50.54 -9.37
CA ASP A 84 26.02 50.32 -8.22
C ASP A 84 25.90 48.93 -7.56
N GLY A 85 25.04 48.04 -8.06
CA GLY A 85 24.87 46.68 -7.53
C GLY A 85 23.42 46.25 -7.27
N LEU A 86 23.25 45.20 -6.47
CA LEU A 86 21.94 44.71 -6.03
C LEU A 86 21.52 45.43 -4.75
N PHE A 87 20.24 45.80 -4.68
CA PHE A 87 19.65 46.44 -3.52
C PHE A 87 18.37 45.72 -3.11
N ILE A 88 18.07 45.76 -1.83
CA ILE A 88 16.88 45.19 -1.22
C ILE A 88 16.13 46.25 -0.42
N LYS A 89 14.82 46.36 -0.67
CA LYS A 89 13.87 47.18 0.09
C LYS A 89 12.94 46.24 0.85
N LEU A 90 12.71 46.56 2.12
CA LEU A 90 12.12 45.64 3.08
C LEU A 90 10.84 46.22 3.69
N PRO A 91 9.77 45.42 3.88
CA PRO A 91 8.57 45.86 4.59
C PRO A 91 8.78 45.95 6.11
N GLU A 92 9.73 45.18 6.65
CA GLU A 92 10.06 45.12 8.08
C GLU A 92 11.55 44.76 8.25
N ALA A 93 12.13 45.02 9.43
CA ALA A 93 13.57 44.87 9.67
C ALA A 93 14.02 43.41 9.47
N MET A 94 15.17 43.22 8.83
CA MET A 94 15.73 41.92 8.47
C MET A 94 17.18 41.84 8.93
N SER A 95 17.67 40.65 9.28
CA SER A 95 19.11 40.43 9.49
C SER A 95 19.74 39.77 8.26
N ALA A 96 20.84 40.35 7.80
CA ALA A 96 21.71 39.79 6.76
C ALA A 96 22.98 39.24 7.41
N THR A 97 23.34 37.99 7.13
CA THR A 97 24.62 37.38 7.54
C THR A 97 25.47 37.09 6.30
N SER A 98 26.66 37.69 6.24
CA SER A 98 27.61 37.49 5.14
C SER A 98 28.33 36.13 5.24
N ASN A 99 29.06 35.76 4.18
CA ASN A 99 29.93 34.58 4.20
C ASN A 99 31.09 34.68 5.21
N SER A 100 31.47 35.88 5.66
CA SER A 100 32.47 36.09 6.72
C SER A 100 31.90 35.89 8.13
N GLY A 101 30.58 35.71 8.27
CA GLY A 101 29.89 35.56 9.55
C GLY A 101 29.42 36.86 10.18
N ASP A 102 29.68 38.00 9.54
CA ASP A 102 29.23 39.31 10.01
C ASP A 102 27.72 39.44 9.81
N SER A 103 27.01 39.87 10.85
CA SER A 103 25.56 40.07 10.81
C SER A 103 25.22 41.56 10.88
N VAL A 104 24.45 42.05 9.91
CA VAL A 104 24.01 43.44 9.80
C VAL A 104 22.49 43.46 9.82
N VAL A 105 21.91 44.41 10.57
CA VAL A 105 20.46 44.67 10.54
C VAL A 105 20.18 45.64 9.39
N LEU A 106 19.32 45.22 8.47
CA LEU A 106 18.89 46.03 7.32
C LEU A 106 17.69 46.90 7.73
N GLU A 107 17.71 48.16 7.31
CA GLU A 107 16.69 49.14 7.67
C GLU A 107 15.43 49.02 6.77
N VAL A 108 14.26 49.30 7.35
CA VAL A 108 12.94 49.21 6.69
C VAL A 108 12.74 50.28 5.62
N ASN A 109 13.38 51.44 5.79
CA ASN A 109 13.17 52.61 4.94
C ASN A 109 14.42 52.92 4.11
N GLY A 110 14.62 52.18 3.03
CA GLY A 110 15.70 52.43 2.09
C GLY A 110 15.97 51.25 1.17
N TYR A 111 16.79 51.50 0.15
CA TYR A 111 17.39 50.45 -0.66
C TYR A 111 18.72 50.08 0.00
N ASN A 112 18.77 48.94 0.68
CA ASN A 112 19.96 48.45 1.33
C ASN A 112 20.81 47.66 0.33
N PRO A 113 22.13 47.85 0.24
CA PRO A 113 22.98 47.04 -0.63
C PRO A 113 22.99 45.59 -0.17
N ILE A 114 22.90 44.65 -1.11
CA ILE A 114 22.94 43.21 -0.81
C ILE A 114 23.94 42.50 -1.73
N GLU A 115 24.81 41.71 -1.13
CA GLU A 115 25.75 40.88 -1.88
C GLU A 115 25.16 39.50 -2.18
N PRO A 116 25.42 38.93 -3.37
CA PRO A 116 25.13 37.53 -3.62
C PRO A 116 25.83 36.62 -2.60
N MET A 117 25.27 35.43 -2.39
CA MET A 117 25.70 34.42 -1.44
C MET A 117 25.61 34.83 0.05
N SER A 118 24.97 35.96 0.37
CA SER A 118 24.63 36.31 1.76
C SER A 118 23.31 35.67 2.20
N VAL A 119 23.24 35.24 3.47
CA VAL A 119 22.02 34.64 4.07
C VAL A 119 21.18 35.75 4.67
N GLN A 120 19.96 35.90 4.15
CA GLN A 120 18.97 36.86 4.61
C GLN A 120 17.93 36.14 5.46
N THR A 121 17.65 36.62 6.67
CA THR A 121 16.67 35.99 7.56
C THR A 121 15.55 36.95 7.93
N PHE A 122 14.31 36.55 7.62
CA PHE A 122 13.10 37.32 7.82
C PHE A 122 11.97 36.41 8.33
N GLY A 123 11.38 36.73 9.49
CA GLY A 123 10.26 35.97 10.04
C GLY A 123 10.52 34.46 10.23
N GLY A 124 11.77 34.05 10.48
CA GLY A 124 12.16 32.63 10.60
C GLY A 124 12.40 31.90 9.28
N ILE A 125 12.30 32.60 8.15
CA ILE A 125 12.63 32.10 6.80
C ILE A 125 13.99 32.66 6.41
N SER A 126 14.89 31.80 5.95
CA SER A 126 16.19 32.22 5.43
C SER A 126 16.22 32.12 3.92
N PHE A 127 16.80 33.09 3.23
CA PHE A 127 17.01 33.01 1.79
C PHE A 127 18.37 33.55 1.37
N VAL A 128 18.86 33.08 0.22
CA VAL A 128 20.15 33.44 -0.36
C VAL A 128 19.95 33.78 -1.83
N ILE A 129 20.45 34.93 -2.25
CA ILE A 129 20.56 35.27 -3.67
C ILE A 129 21.86 34.65 -4.17
N LYS A 130 21.80 33.63 -5.03
CA LYS A 130 23.01 32.98 -5.57
C LYS A 130 23.71 33.83 -6.62
N SER A 131 22.95 34.34 -7.57
CA SER A 131 23.46 35.11 -8.70
C SER A 131 22.34 35.85 -9.42
N VAL A 132 22.73 36.88 -10.18
CA VAL A 132 21.89 37.54 -11.18
C VAL A 132 22.36 37.09 -12.54
N ILE A 133 21.40 36.74 -13.41
CA ILE A 133 21.64 36.28 -14.77
C ILE A 133 21.00 37.33 -15.68
N PRO A 134 21.77 38.31 -16.22
CA PRO A 134 21.23 39.50 -16.88
C PRO A 134 20.41 39.23 -18.14
N ASN A 135 20.88 38.29 -18.96
CA ASN A 135 20.23 37.93 -20.22
C ASN A 135 20.12 36.41 -20.25
N ALA A 136 18.92 35.91 -19.99
CA ALA A 136 18.69 34.49 -19.89
C ALA A 136 17.34 34.08 -20.47
N LYS A 137 17.26 32.83 -20.90
CA LYS A 137 16.01 32.18 -21.27
C LYS A 137 15.76 31.00 -20.35
N LEU A 138 14.48 30.77 -20.08
CA LEU A 138 13.99 29.70 -19.25
C LEU A 138 13.95 28.43 -20.13
N ASP A 139 14.74 27.43 -19.78
CA ASP A 139 14.85 26.17 -20.52
C ASP A 139 14.68 24.99 -19.55
N TYR A 140 14.68 23.77 -20.09
CA TYR A 140 14.48 22.56 -19.32
C TYR A 140 15.47 21.48 -19.75
N LYS A 141 15.98 20.76 -18.76
CA LYS A 141 16.80 19.57 -18.97
C LYS A 141 16.11 18.33 -18.41
N ARG A 142 16.47 17.17 -18.92
CA ARG A 142 16.06 15.88 -18.35
C ARG A 142 16.53 15.75 -16.90
N SER A 143 15.64 15.28 -16.02
CA SER A 143 15.98 14.92 -14.63
C SER A 143 15.84 13.41 -14.43
N ASP A 144 16.80 12.83 -13.70
CA ASP A 144 16.79 11.42 -13.31
C ASP A 144 16.05 11.19 -11.97
N LYS A 145 15.56 12.26 -11.32
CA LYS A 145 14.79 12.15 -10.08
C LYS A 145 13.36 11.70 -10.37
N GLU A 146 12.84 10.81 -9.51
CA GLU A 146 11.43 10.45 -9.51
C GLU A 146 10.56 11.68 -9.21
N GLY A 147 9.55 11.94 -10.05
CA GLY A 147 8.59 13.02 -9.87
C GLY A 147 8.82 14.31 -10.68
N GLY A 148 9.82 14.35 -11.57
CA GLY A 148 9.97 15.47 -12.51
C GLY A 148 8.82 15.50 -13.53
N LYS A 149 8.47 16.71 -14.00
CA LYS A 149 7.30 16.93 -14.86
C LYS A 149 7.64 16.66 -16.34
N PRO A 150 6.69 16.14 -17.13
CA PRO A 150 6.91 15.94 -18.56
C PRO A 150 6.87 17.28 -19.31
N ILE A 151 7.80 17.46 -20.25
CA ILE A 151 7.89 18.65 -21.10
C ILE A 151 8.06 18.23 -22.55
N ILE A 152 7.37 18.95 -23.43
CA ILE A 152 7.46 18.78 -24.88
C ILE A 152 7.96 20.09 -25.49
N LYS A 153 9.05 20.02 -26.27
CA LYS A 153 9.48 21.11 -27.13
C LYS A 153 8.78 20.95 -28.49
N VAL A 154 8.10 21.99 -28.92
CA VAL A 154 7.27 22.01 -30.12
C VAL A 154 7.71 23.18 -30.99
N LYS A 155 8.02 22.91 -32.26
CA LYS A 155 8.24 23.93 -33.27
C LYS A 155 6.95 24.16 -34.05
N VAL A 156 6.46 25.40 -34.06
CA VAL A 156 5.32 25.86 -34.86
C VAL A 156 5.86 26.77 -35.96
N ASN A 157 5.88 26.29 -37.21
CA ASN A 157 6.61 26.90 -38.33
C ASN A 157 8.09 27.13 -38.00
N ASP A 158 8.48 28.38 -37.70
CA ASP A 158 9.84 28.76 -37.32
C ASP A 158 10.02 29.08 -35.84
N GLU A 159 8.93 29.17 -35.07
CA GLU A 159 8.97 29.48 -33.65
C GLU A 159 9.03 28.21 -32.80
N GLU A 160 9.94 28.19 -31.82
CA GLU A 160 10.08 27.08 -30.87
C GLU A 160 9.42 27.43 -29.54
N LEU A 161 8.55 26.54 -29.08
CA LEU A 161 7.75 26.65 -27.87
C LEU A 161 8.03 25.49 -26.94
N ILE A 162 8.00 25.78 -25.65
CA ILE A 162 8.11 24.76 -24.60
C ILE A 162 6.77 24.64 -23.91
N VAL A 163 6.12 23.48 -24.05
CA VAL A 163 4.84 23.20 -23.42
C VAL A 163 5.07 22.28 -22.22
N ALA A 164 4.81 22.83 -21.02
CA ALA A 164 5.00 22.15 -19.75
C ALA A 164 3.69 21.98 -18.99
N ASP A 165 3.55 20.84 -18.30
CA ASP A 165 2.61 20.67 -17.17
C ASP A 165 1.12 20.94 -17.48
N SER A 166 0.64 20.49 -18.64
CA SER A 166 -0.76 20.67 -19.08
C SER A 166 -1.25 22.13 -19.12
N LYS A 167 -0.33 23.10 -18.99
CA LYS A 167 -0.65 24.52 -19.17
C LYS A 167 -0.80 24.78 -20.66
N GLU A 168 -1.90 25.45 -20.97
CA GLU A 168 -2.18 25.93 -22.32
C GLU A 168 -1.17 27.01 -22.68
N GLN A 169 -0.49 26.84 -23.80
CA GLN A 169 0.39 27.82 -24.38
C GLN A 169 -0.26 28.33 -25.65
N ILE A 170 -0.48 29.64 -25.72
CA ILE A 170 -1.14 30.30 -26.83
C ILE A 170 -0.09 31.07 -27.61
N LEU A 171 -0.08 30.89 -28.93
CA LEU A 171 0.80 31.56 -29.86
C LEU A 171 -0.02 32.17 -31.00
N ASN A 172 0.28 33.41 -31.38
CA ASN A 172 -0.30 34.01 -32.57
C ASN A 172 0.66 33.86 -33.74
N VAL A 173 0.35 32.96 -34.67
CA VAL A 173 1.11 32.78 -35.91
C VAL A 173 0.29 33.37 -37.03
N ASN A 174 0.83 34.40 -37.71
CA ASN A 174 0.21 34.99 -38.90
C ASN A 174 -1.30 35.30 -38.73
N ASN A 175 -1.66 35.96 -37.62
CA ASN A 175 -3.05 36.32 -37.32
C ASN A 175 -3.99 35.14 -36.98
N THR A 176 -3.44 33.94 -36.77
CA THR A 176 -4.15 32.76 -36.26
C THR A 176 -3.66 32.39 -34.86
N GLU A 177 -4.60 32.27 -33.93
CA GLU A 177 -4.33 31.88 -32.54
C GLU A 177 -4.21 30.35 -32.44
N VAL A 178 -3.03 29.87 -32.07
CA VAL A 178 -2.69 28.46 -31.91
C VAL A 178 -2.55 28.16 -30.42
N SER A 179 -3.47 27.36 -29.89
CA SER A 179 -3.38 26.83 -28.53
C SER A 179 -2.76 25.43 -28.53
N LEU A 180 -1.73 25.24 -27.70
CA LEU A 180 -1.05 23.97 -27.48
C LEU A 180 -1.19 23.54 -26.02
N LYS A 181 -1.63 22.29 -25.83
CA LYS A 181 -1.73 21.65 -24.52
C LYS A 181 -1.21 20.23 -24.59
N VAL A 182 -0.45 19.84 -23.57
CA VAL A 182 0.00 18.44 -23.39
C VAL A 182 -0.94 17.78 -22.39
N GLY A 183 -1.46 16.61 -22.73
CA GLY A 183 -2.37 15.87 -21.87
C GLY A 183 -2.60 14.45 -22.36
N SER A 184 -3.44 13.72 -21.64
CA SER A 184 -3.92 12.41 -22.10
C SER A 184 -4.80 12.60 -23.33
N ILE A 185 -4.66 11.72 -24.33
CA ILE A 185 -5.56 11.68 -25.48
C ILE A 185 -6.93 11.23 -24.96
N ALA A 186 -7.95 12.04 -25.18
CA ALA A 186 -9.32 11.65 -24.89
C ALA A 186 -9.75 10.58 -25.90
N MET A 187 -10.18 9.42 -25.39
CA MET A 187 -10.76 8.36 -26.21
C MET A 187 -12.24 8.25 -25.86
N GLU A 188 -13.10 8.33 -26.86
CA GLU A 188 -14.53 8.13 -26.69
C GLU A 188 -14.84 6.64 -26.52
N LEU A 189 -15.76 6.34 -25.60
CA LEU A 189 -16.26 5.00 -25.39
C LEU A 189 -17.50 4.77 -26.27
N PRO A 190 -17.71 3.55 -26.79
CA PRO A 190 -18.89 3.25 -27.61
C PRO A 190 -20.20 3.13 -26.79
N PHE A 191 -20.14 3.38 -25.49
CA PHE A 191 -21.24 3.37 -24.53
C PHE A 191 -20.96 4.40 -23.44
N ALA A 192 -22.00 4.78 -22.69
CA ALA A 192 -21.88 5.68 -21.56
C ALA A 192 -21.85 4.92 -20.22
N LEU A 193 -21.16 5.50 -19.24
CA LEU A 193 -21.20 5.06 -17.85
C LEU A 193 -21.71 6.20 -16.98
N LYS A 194 -22.83 5.96 -16.30
CA LYS A 194 -23.40 6.88 -15.33
C LYS A 194 -23.03 6.42 -13.93
N LEU A 195 -22.39 7.27 -13.14
CA LEU A 195 -22.23 7.04 -11.70
C LEU A 195 -23.57 7.33 -11.01
N ASN A 196 -24.18 6.32 -10.41
CA ASN A 196 -25.40 6.49 -9.61
C ASN A 196 -25.05 6.86 -8.17
N LYS A 197 -24.07 6.18 -7.59
CA LYS A 197 -23.63 6.42 -6.22
C LYS A 197 -22.19 5.97 -6.01
N PHE A 198 -21.40 6.82 -5.37
CA PHE A 198 -20.10 6.43 -4.83
C PHE A 198 -20.25 6.13 -3.34
N ASN A 199 -19.70 5.00 -2.90
CA ASN A 199 -19.69 4.58 -1.50
C ASN A 199 -18.24 4.50 -1.03
N LEU A 200 -17.89 5.30 -0.02
CA LEU A 200 -16.59 5.28 0.64
C LEU A 200 -16.77 4.82 2.09
N GLU A 201 -16.21 3.66 2.43
CA GLU A 201 -16.14 3.20 3.81
C GLU A 201 -14.77 3.57 4.39
N ARG A 202 -14.75 3.98 5.65
CA ARG A 202 -13.51 4.32 6.38
C ARG A 202 -13.24 3.37 7.52
N TYR A 203 -12.02 3.42 8.03
CA TYR A 203 -11.73 2.81 9.31
C TYR A 203 -12.45 3.60 10.43
N PRO A 204 -13.07 2.92 11.42
CA PRO A 204 -13.73 3.61 12.52
C PRO A 204 -12.78 4.58 13.25
N GLY A 205 -13.21 5.83 13.43
CA GLY A 205 -12.41 6.87 14.09
C GLY A 205 -11.25 7.44 13.25
N SER A 206 -11.18 7.11 11.96
CA SER A 206 -10.12 7.55 11.05
C SER A 206 -10.69 8.12 9.75
N MET A 207 -9.94 9.04 9.13
CA MET A 207 -10.21 9.51 7.76
C MET A 207 -9.61 8.58 6.70
N SER A 208 -9.03 7.43 7.06
CA SER A 208 -8.47 6.51 6.07
C SER A 208 -9.53 5.66 5.37
N PRO A 209 -9.50 5.54 4.03
CA PRO A 209 -10.41 4.69 3.27
C PRO A 209 -10.15 3.21 3.60
N SER A 210 -11.20 2.47 3.97
CA SER A 210 -11.16 1.03 4.23
C SER A 210 -11.74 0.20 3.08
N SER A 211 -12.66 0.77 2.31
CA SER A 211 -13.15 0.22 1.04
C SER A 211 -13.82 1.35 0.25
N PHE A 212 -13.85 1.23 -1.08
CA PHE A 212 -14.62 2.13 -1.92
C PHE A 212 -15.26 1.36 -3.07
N ALA A 213 -16.49 1.73 -3.41
CA ALA A 213 -17.30 1.07 -4.43
C ALA A 213 -18.11 2.10 -5.22
N SER A 214 -18.30 1.82 -6.51
CA SER A 214 -19.12 2.65 -7.40
C SER A 214 -20.30 1.85 -7.91
N GLU A 215 -21.50 2.35 -7.64
CA GLU A 215 -22.73 1.90 -8.29
C GLU A 215 -22.89 2.69 -9.58
N VAL A 216 -22.77 2.00 -10.71
CA VAL A 216 -22.81 2.59 -12.04
C VAL A 216 -23.92 1.97 -12.87
N THR A 217 -24.44 2.71 -13.85
CA THR A 217 -25.27 2.15 -14.93
C THR A 217 -24.49 2.26 -16.23
N LEU A 218 -24.26 1.13 -16.89
CA LEU A 218 -23.77 1.09 -18.26
C LEU A 218 -24.95 1.30 -19.19
N ILE A 219 -24.82 2.26 -20.12
CA ILE A 219 -25.85 2.64 -21.07
C ILE A 219 -25.24 2.56 -22.47
N ASP A 220 -25.69 1.59 -23.26
CA ASP A 220 -25.31 1.41 -24.66
C ASP A 220 -26.56 1.57 -25.53
N GLU A 221 -26.72 2.75 -26.13
CA GLU A 221 -27.88 3.08 -26.97
C GLU A 221 -27.90 2.27 -28.27
N VAL A 222 -26.72 1.90 -28.80
CA VAL A 222 -26.59 1.16 -30.06
C VAL A 222 -27.08 -0.27 -29.88
N ASN A 223 -26.68 -0.91 -28.79
CA ASN A 223 -27.06 -2.28 -28.47
C ASN A 223 -28.33 -2.38 -27.60
N LYS A 224 -28.91 -1.23 -27.21
CA LYS A 224 -30.08 -1.12 -26.30
C LYS A 224 -29.87 -1.84 -24.97
N VAL A 225 -28.69 -1.67 -24.38
CA VAL A 225 -28.33 -2.27 -23.09
C VAL A 225 -28.31 -1.19 -22.02
N GLU A 226 -29.09 -1.39 -20.97
CA GLU A 226 -28.98 -0.63 -19.73
C GLU A 226 -28.73 -1.60 -18.58
N MET A 227 -27.55 -1.54 -17.98
CA MET A 227 -27.10 -2.51 -16.99
C MET A 227 -26.60 -1.81 -15.73
N PRO A 228 -27.35 -1.86 -14.61
CA PRO A 228 -26.84 -1.43 -13.33
C PRO A 228 -25.78 -2.43 -12.85
N TYR A 229 -24.67 -1.92 -12.36
CA TYR A 229 -23.55 -2.73 -11.89
C TYR A 229 -22.83 -2.05 -10.72
N LYS A 230 -22.27 -2.85 -9.81
CA LYS A 230 -21.48 -2.36 -8.68
C LYS A 230 -20.02 -2.75 -8.88
N ILE A 231 -19.16 -1.77 -9.10
CA ILE A 231 -17.71 -1.96 -9.24
C ILE A 231 -17.05 -1.77 -7.86
N TYR A 232 -16.31 -2.78 -7.40
CA TYR A 232 -15.57 -2.77 -6.13
C TYR A 232 -14.37 -3.71 -6.20
N MET A 233 -13.62 -3.86 -5.10
CA MET A 233 -12.43 -4.72 -5.07
C MET A 233 -12.74 -6.14 -5.55
N ASN A 234 -11.96 -6.60 -6.54
CA ASN A 234 -12.11 -7.90 -7.21
C ASN A 234 -13.43 -8.12 -7.98
N HIS A 235 -14.27 -7.10 -8.12
CA HIS A 235 -15.49 -7.13 -8.93
C HIS A 235 -15.46 -6.03 -9.99
N ILE A 236 -15.06 -6.43 -11.19
CA ILE A 236 -14.85 -5.54 -12.34
C ILE A 236 -16.06 -5.52 -13.24
N LEU A 237 -16.35 -4.39 -13.86
CA LEU A 237 -17.33 -4.33 -14.95
C LEU A 237 -16.62 -4.69 -16.26
N ASN A 238 -17.10 -5.72 -16.95
CA ASN A 238 -16.55 -6.17 -18.23
C ASN A 238 -17.62 -6.09 -19.32
N TYR A 239 -17.41 -5.24 -20.32
CA TYR A 239 -18.35 -5.03 -21.41
C TYR A 239 -17.63 -4.62 -22.71
N GLY A 240 -17.95 -5.26 -23.83
CA GLY A 240 -17.38 -4.90 -25.14
C GLY A 240 -15.85 -4.99 -25.24
N GLY A 241 -15.19 -5.80 -24.41
CA GLY A 241 -13.73 -5.86 -24.31
C GLY A 241 -13.10 -4.83 -23.37
N TYR A 242 -13.89 -3.92 -22.82
CA TYR A 242 -13.48 -2.95 -21.80
C TYR A 242 -13.68 -3.53 -20.41
N ARG A 243 -12.64 -3.43 -19.59
CA ARG A 243 -12.65 -3.81 -18.17
C ARG A 243 -12.44 -2.57 -17.32
N PHE A 244 -13.44 -2.25 -16.50
CA PHE A 244 -13.40 -1.13 -15.57
C PHE A 244 -13.08 -1.63 -14.16
N PHE A 245 -12.02 -1.06 -13.61
CA PHE A 245 -11.55 -1.31 -12.26
C PHE A 245 -11.76 -0.05 -11.44
N GLN A 246 -12.27 -0.21 -10.23
CA GLN A 246 -12.28 0.87 -9.26
C GLN A 246 -10.83 1.25 -8.89
N SER A 247 -10.40 2.46 -9.20
CA SER A 247 -8.98 2.86 -9.09
C SER A 247 -8.75 3.93 -8.02
N SER A 248 -9.55 4.99 -8.02
CA SER A 248 -9.49 6.07 -7.02
C SER A 248 -10.85 6.80 -6.97
N TYR A 249 -10.88 7.98 -6.36
CA TYR A 249 -12.05 8.84 -6.23
C TYR A 249 -11.62 10.31 -6.23
N ASP A 250 -12.59 11.21 -6.44
CA ASP A 250 -12.33 12.66 -6.50
C ASP A 250 -12.08 13.25 -5.12
N ASN A 251 -11.37 14.38 -5.07
CA ASN A 251 -10.99 15.06 -3.82
C ASN A 251 -12.21 15.51 -2.98
N ASP A 252 -13.36 15.72 -3.61
CA ASP A 252 -14.61 16.08 -2.94
C ASP A 252 -15.43 14.86 -2.49
N GLU A 253 -14.91 13.65 -2.73
CA GLU A 253 -15.50 12.35 -2.38
C GLU A 253 -16.86 12.06 -3.04
N ARG A 254 -17.20 12.81 -4.09
CA ARG A 254 -18.48 12.66 -4.81
C ARG A 254 -18.34 11.94 -6.14
N GLY A 255 -17.12 11.87 -6.68
CA GLY A 255 -16.83 11.21 -7.95
C GLY A 255 -15.92 9.99 -7.81
N THR A 256 -15.91 9.19 -8.88
CA THR A 256 -15.13 7.95 -8.97
C THR A 256 -14.11 8.04 -10.10
N ILE A 257 -12.92 7.49 -9.87
CA ILE A 257 -11.90 7.35 -10.90
C ILE A 257 -11.76 5.86 -11.20
N LEU A 258 -12.15 5.49 -12.42
CA LEU A 258 -12.05 4.12 -12.91
C LEU A 258 -10.79 3.97 -13.77
N SER A 259 -10.06 2.87 -13.57
CA SER A 259 -9.03 2.43 -14.50
C SER A 259 -9.68 1.55 -15.56
N VAL A 260 -9.36 1.80 -16.82
CA VAL A 260 -9.97 1.10 -17.96
C VAL A 260 -8.89 0.35 -18.71
N ASN A 261 -9.14 -0.93 -18.98
CA ASN A 261 -8.31 -1.75 -19.84
C ASN A 261 -9.15 -2.28 -21.01
N HIS A 262 -8.76 -1.95 -22.23
CA HIS A 262 -9.37 -2.45 -23.47
C HIS A 262 -8.38 -3.35 -24.21
N ASP A 263 -8.40 -4.64 -23.89
CA ASP A 263 -7.48 -5.62 -24.47
C ASP A 263 -8.13 -7.01 -24.53
N TYR A 264 -9.05 -7.18 -25.46
CA TYR A 264 -9.74 -8.45 -25.67
C TYR A 264 -8.79 -9.52 -26.21
N TRP A 265 -8.05 -9.21 -27.29
CA TRP A 265 -7.18 -10.15 -27.97
C TRP A 265 -5.90 -10.48 -27.19
N GLY A 266 -5.25 -9.49 -26.58
CA GLY A 266 -4.06 -9.74 -25.76
C GLY A 266 -4.39 -10.62 -24.58
N THR A 267 -5.50 -10.34 -23.88
CA THR A 267 -6.02 -11.25 -22.83
C THR A 267 -6.22 -12.66 -23.39
N PHE A 268 -6.97 -12.83 -24.49
CA PHE A 268 -7.21 -14.16 -25.04
C PHE A 268 -5.90 -14.89 -25.41
N ILE A 269 -4.98 -14.23 -26.11
CA ILE A 269 -3.70 -14.80 -26.54
C ILE A 269 -2.84 -15.20 -25.33
N THR A 270 -2.76 -14.35 -24.29
CA THR A 270 -1.99 -14.64 -23.08
C THR A 270 -2.54 -15.85 -22.35
N TYR A 271 -3.87 -15.92 -22.14
CA TYR A 271 -4.50 -17.06 -21.48
C TYR A 271 -4.39 -18.34 -22.32
N PHE A 272 -4.50 -18.24 -23.65
CA PHE A 272 -4.27 -19.36 -24.55
C PHE A 272 -2.81 -19.84 -24.53
N GLY A 273 -1.85 -18.92 -24.44
CA GLY A 273 -0.44 -19.24 -24.26
C GLY A 273 -0.17 -19.97 -22.93
N TYR A 274 -0.78 -19.52 -21.83
CA TYR A 274 -0.72 -20.23 -20.54
C TYR A 274 -1.37 -21.62 -20.62
N PHE A 275 -2.49 -21.73 -21.33
CA PHE A 275 -3.11 -23.02 -21.59
C PHE A 275 -2.20 -23.96 -22.39
N LEU A 276 -1.55 -23.48 -23.46
CA LEU A 276 -0.60 -24.27 -24.24
C LEU A 276 0.63 -24.67 -23.41
N LEU A 277 1.15 -23.77 -22.57
CA LEU A 277 2.24 -24.08 -21.65
C LEU A 277 1.84 -25.19 -20.68
N PHE A 278 0.67 -25.08 -20.05
CA PHE A 278 0.14 -26.12 -19.18
C PHE A 278 -0.09 -27.44 -19.93
N ALA A 279 -0.68 -27.40 -21.12
CA ALA A 279 -0.90 -28.56 -21.97
C ALA A 279 0.42 -29.22 -22.38
N SER A 280 1.46 -28.44 -22.69
CA SER A 280 2.80 -28.94 -23.02
C SER A 280 3.47 -29.64 -21.83
N LEU A 281 3.30 -29.11 -20.62
CA LEU A 281 3.79 -29.73 -19.39
C LEU A 281 3.12 -31.09 -19.17
N ILE A 282 1.81 -31.18 -19.43
CA ILE A 282 1.07 -32.46 -19.38
C ILE A 282 1.55 -33.41 -20.48
N ALA A 283 1.65 -32.93 -21.73
CA ALA A 283 2.06 -33.74 -22.88
C ALA A 283 3.48 -34.32 -22.73
N LEU A 284 4.34 -33.66 -21.94
CA LEU A 284 5.68 -34.16 -21.60
C LEU A 284 5.65 -35.53 -20.90
N PHE A 285 4.58 -35.83 -20.15
CA PHE A 285 4.42 -37.12 -19.48
C PHE A 285 4.00 -38.25 -20.45
N PHE A 286 3.34 -37.93 -21.56
CA PHE A 286 2.77 -38.93 -22.49
C PHE A 286 3.62 -39.17 -23.74
N THR A 287 4.56 -38.27 -24.06
CA THR A 287 5.40 -38.38 -25.26
C THR A 287 6.45 -39.50 -25.13
N ALA A 288 6.48 -40.41 -26.11
CA ALA A 288 7.22 -41.66 -26.05
C ALA A 288 8.76 -41.51 -26.11
N ASN A 289 9.25 -40.43 -26.73
CA ASN A 289 10.68 -40.21 -27.03
C ASN A 289 11.38 -39.18 -26.12
N THR A 290 10.85 -38.88 -24.95
CA THR A 290 11.50 -37.94 -24.02
C THR A 290 12.66 -38.60 -23.27
N ARG A 291 13.69 -37.81 -22.95
CA ARG A 291 14.80 -38.24 -22.08
C ARG A 291 14.27 -38.79 -20.74
N PHE A 292 13.18 -38.21 -20.24
CA PHE A 292 12.47 -38.67 -19.04
C PHE A 292 11.96 -40.11 -19.16
N ARG A 293 11.28 -40.46 -20.26
CA ARG A 293 10.79 -41.83 -20.47
C ARG A 293 11.93 -42.82 -20.73
N ARG A 294 13.00 -42.39 -21.43
CA ARG A 294 14.22 -43.20 -21.62
C ARG A 294 14.90 -43.52 -20.28
N ILE A 295 14.96 -42.55 -19.36
CA ILE A 295 15.43 -42.75 -17.98
C ILE A 295 14.46 -43.69 -17.21
N SER A 296 13.14 -43.57 -17.42
CA SER A 296 12.14 -44.46 -16.78
C SER A 296 12.23 -45.92 -17.24
N TYR A 297 12.60 -46.17 -18.51
CA TYR A 297 12.83 -47.52 -19.02
C TYR A 297 14.16 -48.09 -18.51
N GLN A 298 15.22 -47.28 -18.42
CA GLN A 298 16.49 -47.68 -17.80
C GLN A 298 16.35 -47.98 -16.29
N LEU A 299 15.31 -47.47 -15.64
CA LEU A 299 14.94 -47.81 -14.26
C LEU A 299 14.19 -49.15 -14.15
N LYS A 300 13.54 -49.64 -15.21
CA LYS A 300 12.80 -50.92 -15.20
C LYS A 300 13.72 -52.13 -15.12
N ASP A 301 14.89 -52.09 -15.74
CA ASP A 301 15.88 -53.18 -15.68
C ASP A 301 16.60 -53.30 -14.31
N VAL A 302 16.49 -52.28 -13.47
CA VAL A 302 17.04 -52.27 -12.10
C VAL A 302 16.03 -52.79 -11.06
N HIS A 303 14.75 -52.92 -11.43
CA HIS A 303 13.67 -53.28 -10.51
C HIS A 303 13.52 -54.80 -10.25
N GLU A 304 14.19 -55.66 -11.01
CA GLU A 304 14.07 -57.12 -10.81
C GLU A 304 14.92 -57.68 -9.65
N GLN A 305 15.79 -56.87 -9.04
CA GLN A 305 16.67 -57.30 -7.93
C GLN A 305 16.33 -56.75 -6.53
N ARG A 306 15.20 -56.06 -6.34
CA ARG A 306 14.89 -55.43 -5.03
C ARG A 306 13.52 -55.76 -4.45
N LYS A 307 13.12 -57.03 -4.51
CA LYS A 307 12.23 -57.61 -3.49
C LYS A 307 13.07 -57.99 -2.27
N LYS A 308 13.19 -57.06 -1.31
CA LYS A 308 13.47 -57.22 0.13
C LYS A 308 14.18 -55.97 0.64
N LEU A 309 13.41 -55.01 1.12
CA LEU A 309 13.65 -54.28 2.37
C LEU A 309 12.51 -53.27 2.54
N SER A 310 11.39 -53.76 3.06
CA SER A 310 10.42 -52.93 3.76
C SER A 310 10.62 -53.14 5.25
N VAL A 311 10.28 -52.09 6.00
CA VAL A 311 10.29 -51.98 7.47
C VAL A 311 11.63 -51.51 8.06
N SER A 312 11.81 -50.18 8.13
CA SER A 312 12.24 -49.45 9.33
C SER A 312 12.46 -47.97 9.00
N ALA A 313 11.41 -47.15 9.08
CA ALA A 313 11.51 -45.69 9.03
C ALA A 313 10.27 -45.00 9.65
N VAL A 314 9.79 -45.50 10.80
CA VAL A 314 8.68 -44.86 11.55
C VAL A 314 9.11 -44.32 12.91
N PHE A 315 10.39 -44.46 13.31
CA PHE A 315 10.81 -44.15 14.69
C PHE A 315 11.76 -42.96 14.88
N ILE A 316 11.95 -42.09 13.88
CA ILE A 316 12.86 -40.91 13.99
C ILE A 316 12.13 -39.60 13.61
N LEU A 317 10.85 -39.46 13.94
CA LEU A 317 10.13 -38.18 13.80
C LEU A 317 9.42 -37.75 15.09
N ALA A 318 9.86 -38.24 16.25
CA ALA A 318 9.26 -37.94 17.55
C ALA A 318 10.22 -37.26 18.56
N MET A 319 11.37 -36.72 18.11
CA MET A 319 12.39 -36.17 19.01
C MET A 319 12.92 -34.79 18.60
N LEU A 320 12.05 -33.89 18.14
CA LEU A 320 12.35 -32.46 18.01
C LEU A 320 11.09 -31.66 18.38
N GLY A 321 11.00 -31.28 19.65
CA GLY A 321 9.91 -30.49 20.18
C GLY A 321 10.04 -30.22 21.68
N ALA A 322 11.19 -29.72 22.12
CA ALA A 322 11.33 -29.13 23.43
C ALA A 322 11.28 -27.60 23.26
N THR A 323 10.09 -27.01 23.41
CA THR A 323 9.95 -25.56 23.60
C THR A 323 10.06 -25.28 25.09
N SER A 324 11.05 -24.48 25.47
CA SER A 324 11.13 -23.89 26.81
C SER A 324 9.93 -22.97 27.01
N SER A 325 9.10 -23.27 28.01
CA SER A 325 8.11 -22.32 28.51
C SER A 325 8.81 -21.29 29.37
N PHE A 326 8.95 -20.06 28.86
CA PHE A 326 9.20 -18.92 29.72
C PHE A 326 7.86 -18.48 30.30
N ALA A 327 7.73 -18.55 31.62
CA ALA A 327 6.59 -17.95 32.31
C ALA A 327 6.67 -16.42 32.15
N GLN A 328 5.93 -15.88 31.19
CA GLN A 328 5.64 -14.45 31.15
C GLN A 328 4.49 -14.18 32.12
N THR A 329 4.77 -13.44 33.18
CA THR A 329 3.76 -12.96 34.11
C THR A 329 2.83 -11.96 33.41
N GLY A 330 1.51 -12.15 33.52
CA GLY A 330 0.50 -11.26 32.93
C GLY A 330 -0.02 -11.67 31.55
N VAL A 331 0.25 -12.89 31.08
CA VAL A 331 -0.26 -13.44 29.82
C VAL A 331 -1.49 -14.32 30.09
N VAL A 332 -2.48 -14.26 29.19
CA VAL A 332 -3.66 -15.14 29.25
C VAL A 332 -3.26 -16.59 29.05
N ASP A 333 -3.82 -17.50 29.84
CA ASP A 333 -3.58 -18.93 29.70
C ASP A 333 -3.89 -19.46 28.28
N SER A 334 -3.06 -20.39 27.80
CA SER A 334 -3.13 -20.92 26.43
C SER A 334 -4.38 -21.75 26.17
N ASP A 335 -4.82 -22.54 27.17
CA ASP A 335 -6.01 -23.39 27.04
C ASP A 335 -7.26 -22.51 27.06
N HIS A 336 -7.31 -21.52 27.96
CA HIS A 336 -8.40 -20.54 27.98
C HIS A 336 -8.48 -19.74 26.67
N ALA A 337 -7.34 -19.22 26.18
CA ALA A 337 -7.29 -18.51 24.91
C ALA A 337 -7.75 -19.37 23.73
N THR A 338 -7.45 -20.67 23.75
CA THR A 338 -7.92 -21.62 22.72
C THR A 338 -9.44 -21.80 22.77
N LYS A 339 -10.07 -21.80 23.96
CA LYS A 339 -11.54 -21.84 24.09
C LYS A 339 -12.16 -20.55 23.54
N PHE A 340 -11.58 -19.39 23.85
CA PHE A 340 -12.04 -18.12 23.30
C PHE A 340 -11.94 -18.09 21.77
N GLY A 341 -10.83 -18.60 21.21
CA GLY A 341 -10.62 -18.69 19.77
C GLY A 341 -11.62 -19.58 19.02
N GLN A 342 -12.36 -20.44 19.73
CA GLN A 342 -13.43 -21.29 19.16
C GLN A 342 -14.78 -20.57 19.05
N LEU A 343 -14.97 -19.42 19.71
CA LEU A 343 -16.16 -18.61 19.54
C LEU A 343 -16.27 -18.14 18.10
N PHE A 344 -17.49 -17.89 17.64
CA PHE A 344 -17.74 -17.38 16.30
C PHE A 344 -17.76 -15.86 16.27
N ILE A 345 -17.41 -15.32 15.11
CA ILE A 345 -17.44 -13.89 14.85
C ILE A 345 -17.85 -13.64 13.40
N GLN A 346 -18.61 -12.57 13.14
CA GLN A 346 -18.89 -12.12 11.79
C GLN A 346 -17.77 -11.18 11.30
N ASN A 347 -17.10 -11.54 10.21
CA ASN A 347 -16.06 -10.69 9.63
C ASN A 347 -16.63 -9.50 8.85
N LYS A 348 -15.76 -8.62 8.30
CA LYS A 348 -16.19 -7.42 7.56
C LYS A 348 -17.04 -7.74 6.32
N GLU A 349 -16.81 -8.90 5.70
CA GLU A 349 -17.54 -9.38 4.51
C GLU A 349 -18.87 -10.08 4.86
N GLY A 350 -19.20 -10.20 6.15
CA GLY A 350 -20.41 -10.87 6.63
C GLY A 350 -20.27 -12.38 6.85
N ARG A 351 -19.11 -12.97 6.53
CA ARG A 351 -18.84 -14.40 6.77
C ARG A 351 -18.60 -14.65 8.26
N ILE A 352 -19.25 -15.68 8.79
CA ILE A 352 -19.01 -16.15 10.15
C ILE A 352 -17.78 -17.07 10.15
N GLU A 353 -16.78 -16.73 10.96
CA GLU A 353 -15.54 -17.49 11.13
C GLU A 353 -15.20 -17.64 12.62
N PRO A 354 -14.31 -18.56 13.01
CA PRO A 354 -13.80 -18.61 14.37
C PRO A 354 -13.04 -17.34 14.73
N VAL A 355 -13.10 -16.90 15.98
CA VAL A 355 -12.32 -15.78 16.51
C VAL A 355 -10.82 -16.00 16.28
N ASN A 356 -10.35 -17.25 16.34
CA ASN A 356 -8.97 -17.61 16.00
C ASN A 356 -8.54 -17.19 14.61
N THR A 357 -9.42 -17.31 13.61
CA THR A 357 -9.13 -16.86 12.24
C THR A 357 -8.89 -15.36 12.21
N MET A 358 -9.78 -14.59 12.83
CA MET A 358 -9.67 -13.14 12.90
C MET A 358 -8.40 -12.72 13.68
N ALA A 359 -8.18 -13.28 14.87
CA ALA A 359 -7.02 -12.98 15.70
C ALA A 359 -5.71 -13.25 14.94
N THR A 360 -5.64 -14.38 14.22
CA THR A 360 -4.50 -14.72 13.36
C THR A 360 -4.32 -13.72 12.22
N LYS A 361 -5.40 -13.34 11.52
CA LYS A 361 -5.35 -12.31 10.46
C LYS A 361 -4.86 -10.97 10.99
N ILE A 362 -5.35 -10.52 12.14
CA ILE A 362 -4.93 -9.27 12.79
C ILE A 362 -3.44 -9.34 13.12
N LEU A 363 -2.99 -10.41 13.81
CA LEU A 363 -1.59 -10.55 14.20
C LEU A 363 -0.65 -10.57 12.99
N VAL A 364 -1.01 -11.32 11.94
CA VAL A 364 -0.23 -11.38 10.69
C VAL A 364 -0.26 -10.03 9.98
N LYS A 365 -1.38 -9.30 10.01
CA LYS A 365 -1.47 -7.97 9.40
C LYS A 365 -0.52 -6.98 10.08
N ILE A 366 -0.57 -6.88 11.41
CA ILE A 366 0.20 -5.91 12.18
C ILE A 366 1.69 -6.27 12.28
N SER A 367 2.02 -7.55 12.51
CA SER A 367 3.38 -8.00 12.84
C SER A 367 4.08 -8.78 11.73
N LYS A 368 3.35 -9.20 10.68
CA LYS A 368 3.80 -10.16 9.66
C LYS A 368 4.19 -11.55 10.20
N LYS A 369 3.88 -11.83 11.46
CA LYS A 369 4.13 -13.12 12.14
C LYS A 369 2.80 -13.80 12.51
N SER A 370 2.84 -15.13 12.59
CA SER A 370 1.70 -15.97 13.01
C SER A 370 1.66 -16.24 14.51
N SER A 371 2.71 -15.83 15.23
CA SER A 371 2.86 -15.86 16.69
C SER A 371 3.76 -14.70 17.10
N TYR A 372 3.71 -14.30 18.37
CA TYR A 372 4.47 -13.16 18.87
C TYR A 372 5.03 -13.45 20.26
N LYS A 373 6.36 -13.41 20.42
CA LYS A 373 7.05 -13.75 21.68
C LYS A 373 6.52 -15.05 22.32
N ASP A 374 6.40 -16.10 21.50
CA ASP A 374 5.84 -17.42 21.85
C ASP A 374 4.35 -17.45 22.21
N LEU A 375 3.65 -16.32 22.11
CA LEU A 375 2.21 -16.23 22.28
C LEU A 375 1.47 -16.61 21.00
N THR A 376 0.36 -17.33 21.18
CA THR A 376 -0.60 -17.58 20.11
C THR A 376 -1.34 -16.30 19.73
N ALA A 377 -1.91 -16.26 18.52
CA ALA A 377 -2.69 -15.11 18.08
C ALA A 377 -3.89 -14.81 19.01
N ASP A 378 -4.51 -15.86 19.58
CA ASP A 378 -5.64 -15.74 20.51
C ASP A 378 -5.20 -15.06 21.82
N GLN A 379 -4.03 -15.46 22.37
CA GLN A 379 -3.45 -14.84 23.56
C GLN A 379 -3.06 -13.38 23.33
N VAL A 380 -2.45 -13.08 22.18
CA VAL A 380 -2.08 -11.70 21.81
C VAL A 380 -3.33 -10.84 21.69
N PHE A 381 -4.37 -11.34 21.01
CA PHE A 381 -5.61 -10.61 20.82
C PHE A 381 -6.35 -10.36 22.13
N LEU A 382 -6.49 -11.37 22.99
CA LEU A 382 -7.03 -11.18 24.35
C LEU A 382 -6.18 -10.24 25.19
N GLY A 383 -4.85 -10.32 25.07
CA GLY A 383 -3.94 -9.39 25.72
C GLY A 383 -4.18 -7.93 25.29
N ILE A 384 -4.35 -7.68 23.98
CA ILE A 384 -4.66 -6.36 23.44
C ILE A 384 -5.95 -5.81 24.05
N ILE A 385 -6.96 -6.65 24.21
CA ILE A 385 -8.25 -6.24 24.80
C ILE A 385 -8.12 -5.98 26.31
N THR A 386 -7.43 -6.85 27.05
CA THR A 386 -7.39 -6.79 28.53
C THR A 386 -6.38 -5.78 29.07
N ASN A 387 -5.27 -5.54 28.36
CA ASN A 387 -4.18 -4.66 28.77
C ASN A 387 -3.73 -3.72 27.63
N GLN A 388 -4.64 -2.86 27.17
CA GLN A 388 -4.42 -1.91 26.08
C GLN A 388 -3.18 -1.04 26.29
N THR A 389 -2.94 -0.55 27.52
CA THR A 389 -1.80 0.31 27.84
C THR A 389 -0.45 -0.36 27.59
N PHE A 390 -0.32 -1.65 27.91
CA PHE A 390 0.89 -2.41 27.61
C PHE A 390 1.08 -2.56 26.09
N TRP A 391 0.03 -2.99 25.38
CA TRP A 391 0.14 -3.28 23.96
C TRP A 391 0.32 -2.03 23.08
N GLN A 392 -0.16 -0.86 23.52
CA GLN A 392 0.12 0.41 22.84
C GLN A 392 1.61 0.78 22.87
N LYS A 393 2.36 0.29 23.87
CA LYS A 393 3.80 0.51 24.07
C LYS A 393 4.69 -0.61 23.52
N GLU A 394 4.10 -1.75 23.21
CA GLU A 394 4.83 -2.90 22.68
C GLU A 394 5.14 -2.69 21.18
N PRO A 395 6.41 -2.77 20.73
CA PRO A 395 6.77 -2.66 19.33
C PRO A 395 6.35 -3.90 18.51
N ILE A 396 5.07 -3.95 18.15
CA ILE A 396 4.46 -5.05 17.39
C ILE A 396 4.17 -4.69 15.93
N ILE A 397 4.06 -3.39 15.59
CA ILE A 397 3.66 -2.94 14.25
C ILE A 397 4.88 -2.89 13.33
N LYS A 398 4.88 -3.67 12.25
CA LYS A 398 5.95 -3.67 11.24
C LYS A 398 5.92 -2.37 10.42
N ILE A 399 7.07 -1.74 10.19
CA ILE A 399 7.21 -0.50 9.39
C ILE A 399 8.02 -0.76 8.12
N GLY A 400 9.23 -1.31 8.24
CA GLY A 400 10.06 -1.75 7.11
C GLY A 400 10.61 -0.67 6.15
N ASN A 401 10.22 0.60 6.30
CA ASN A 401 10.68 1.72 5.47
C ASN A 401 11.48 2.74 6.32
N SER A 402 12.70 3.07 5.87
CA SER A 402 13.64 3.94 6.60
C SER A 402 13.21 5.39 6.73
N ASP A 403 12.43 5.90 5.77
CA ASP A 403 11.95 7.28 5.81
C ASP A 403 10.77 7.42 6.76
N VAL A 404 9.93 6.39 6.86
CA VAL A 404 8.87 6.34 7.87
C VAL A 404 9.46 6.19 9.27
N GLN A 405 10.50 5.36 9.43
CA GLN A 405 11.28 5.23 10.67
C GLN A 405 11.79 6.59 11.17
N LYS A 406 12.40 7.40 10.29
CA LYS A 406 12.84 8.76 10.62
C LYS A 406 11.68 9.67 11.02
N LEU A 407 10.56 9.59 10.30
CA LEU A 407 9.38 10.43 10.53
C LEU A 407 8.77 10.19 11.93
N ILE A 408 8.76 8.95 12.40
CA ILE A 408 8.20 8.60 13.72
C ILE A 408 9.25 8.57 14.85
N GLY A 409 10.53 8.69 14.52
CA GLY A 409 11.64 8.68 15.48
C GLY A 409 12.04 7.29 16.00
N VAL A 410 11.94 6.24 15.16
CA VAL A 410 12.28 4.85 15.51
C VAL A 410 13.37 4.32 14.59
N SER A 411 14.32 3.56 15.13
CA SER A 411 15.40 2.92 14.36
C SER A 411 15.16 1.45 14.04
N ASP A 412 14.22 0.81 14.72
CA ASP A 412 13.84 -0.60 14.50
C ASP A 412 12.81 -0.73 13.37
N ASP A 413 12.76 -1.93 12.81
CA ASP A 413 11.79 -2.40 11.84
C ASP A 413 10.36 -2.50 12.39
N TYR A 414 10.21 -2.49 13.72
CA TYR A 414 8.94 -2.49 14.43
C TYR A 414 8.80 -1.22 15.29
N ALA A 415 7.58 -0.73 15.44
CA ALA A 415 7.28 0.33 16.40
C ALA A 415 6.02 0.03 17.20
N ALA A 416 5.89 0.73 18.33
CA ALA A 416 4.70 0.72 19.14
C ALA A 416 3.65 1.69 18.57
N PHE A 417 2.38 1.51 18.95
CA PHE A 417 1.31 2.39 18.50
C PHE A 417 1.54 3.84 18.95
N GLU A 418 2.04 4.04 20.17
CA GLU A 418 2.36 5.37 20.70
C GLU A 418 3.40 6.13 19.87
N ASN A 419 4.31 5.44 19.17
CA ASN A 419 5.31 6.12 18.34
C ASN A 419 4.69 6.93 17.19
N PHE A 420 3.47 6.57 16.76
CA PHE A 420 2.77 7.22 15.65
C PHE A 420 1.93 8.42 16.09
N ILE A 421 1.81 8.65 17.39
CA ILE A 421 1.09 9.77 17.99
C ILE A 421 2.12 10.78 18.52
N ASP A 422 1.93 12.08 18.26
CA ASP A 422 2.78 13.13 18.82
C ASP A 422 2.35 13.51 20.25
N ALA A 423 3.07 14.44 20.87
CA ALA A 423 2.82 14.84 22.26
C ALA A 423 1.45 15.53 22.43
N GLU A 424 0.92 16.09 21.34
CA GLU A 424 -0.37 16.75 21.25
C GLU A 424 -1.52 15.78 20.93
N GLY A 425 -1.24 14.48 20.74
CA GLY A 425 -2.23 13.46 20.45
C GLY A 425 -2.60 13.33 18.96
N LYS A 426 -1.88 14.00 18.06
CA LYS A 426 -2.13 13.98 16.63
C LYS A 426 -1.37 12.84 15.94
N TYR A 427 -2.02 12.27 14.93
CA TYR A 427 -1.47 11.18 14.13
C TYR A 427 -0.39 11.70 13.16
N LYS A 428 0.86 11.29 13.38
CA LYS A 428 2.04 11.79 12.64
C LYS A 428 2.02 11.51 11.15
N LEU A 429 1.46 10.37 10.72
CA LEU A 429 1.47 9.99 9.30
C LEU A 429 0.30 10.58 8.50
N LEU A 430 -0.70 11.18 9.15
CA LEU A 430 -1.93 11.63 8.50
C LEU A 430 -1.70 12.47 7.23
N PRO A 431 -0.81 13.50 7.22
CA PRO A 431 -0.61 14.32 6.02
C PRO A 431 -0.04 13.53 4.84
N GLU A 432 0.87 12.58 5.10
CA GLU A 432 1.48 11.76 4.06
C GLU A 432 0.52 10.67 3.57
N VAL A 433 -0.31 10.13 4.46
CA VAL A 433 -1.39 9.19 4.12
C VAL A 433 -2.43 9.83 3.20
N GLU A 434 -2.87 11.05 3.51
CA GLU A 434 -3.83 11.79 2.68
C GLU A 434 -3.26 12.08 1.29
N LYS A 435 -2.02 12.59 1.22
CA LYS A 435 -1.31 12.79 -0.06
C LYS A 435 -1.19 11.51 -0.87
N ALA A 436 -0.83 10.39 -0.22
CA ALA A 436 -0.65 9.10 -0.89
C ALA A 436 -1.98 8.54 -1.41
N ASN A 437 -3.08 8.69 -0.65
CA ASN A 437 -4.40 8.18 -1.02
C ASN A 437 -5.02 8.93 -2.21
N ILE A 438 -4.74 10.24 -2.34
CA ILE A 438 -5.20 11.06 -3.48
C ILE A 438 -4.56 10.62 -4.81
N LYS A 439 -3.32 10.13 -4.78
CA LYS A 439 -2.60 9.69 -5.98
C LYS A 439 -3.27 8.46 -6.61
N LYS A 440 -3.31 8.41 -7.93
CA LYS A 440 -3.72 7.21 -8.68
C LYS A 440 -2.77 6.05 -8.35
N PRO A 441 -3.24 4.79 -8.31
CA PRO A 441 -2.40 3.63 -8.01
C PRO A 441 -1.13 3.51 -8.87
N SER A 442 -1.17 3.94 -10.13
CA SER A 442 -0.01 3.96 -11.05
C SER A 442 1.00 5.07 -10.75
N GLU A 443 0.58 6.13 -10.07
CA GLU A 443 1.39 7.30 -9.71
C GLU A 443 1.94 7.22 -8.28
N ARG A 444 1.54 6.20 -7.52
CA ARG A 444 2.04 5.96 -6.15
C ARG A 444 3.46 5.40 -6.18
N SER A 445 4.37 6.14 -5.57
CA SER A 445 5.75 5.71 -5.30
C SER A 445 5.77 4.53 -4.32
N THR A 446 6.95 3.90 -4.16
CA THR A 446 7.14 2.87 -3.13
C THR A 446 6.86 3.41 -1.72
N TYR A 447 7.29 4.65 -1.45
CA TYR A 447 7.01 5.34 -0.19
C TYR A 447 5.50 5.51 0.06
N ASP A 448 4.75 5.95 -0.96
CA ASP A 448 3.29 6.12 -0.85
C ASP A 448 2.60 4.80 -0.49
N LYS A 449 3.03 3.69 -1.12
CA LYS A 449 2.49 2.34 -0.84
C LYS A 449 2.83 1.88 0.57
N ASP A 450 4.04 2.15 1.04
CA ASP A 450 4.48 1.78 2.38
C ASP A 450 3.71 2.56 3.45
N ILE A 451 3.54 3.88 3.29
CA ILE A 451 2.74 4.73 4.18
C ILE A 451 1.30 4.20 4.28
N ILE A 452 0.64 3.92 3.15
CA ILE A 452 -0.73 3.38 3.14
C ILE A 452 -0.79 2.02 3.86
N ASN A 453 0.18 1.14 3.60
CA ASN A 453 0.23 -0.17 4.25
C ASN A 453 0.46 -0.08 5.77
N ILE A 454 1.22 0.91 6.24
CA ILE A 454 1.47 1.14 7.67
C ILE A 454 0.25 1.73 8.33
N ASP A 455 -0.40 2.72 7.70
CA ASP A 455 -1.69 3.26 8.15
C ASP A 455 -2.76 2.17 8.26
N GLU A 456 -2.85 1.27 7.30
CA GLU A 456 -3.76 0.13 7.37
C GLU A 456 -3.49 -0.77 8.58
N ARG A 457 -2.21 -1.05 8.90
CA ARG A 457 -1.82 -1.83 10.09
C ARG A 457 -2.21 -1.12 11.38
N LEU A 458 -2.02 0.20 11.43
CA LEU A 458 -2.37 1.01 12.59
C LEU A 458 -3.86 1.04 12.83
N ASN A 459 -4.65 1.23 11.77
CA ASN A 459 -6.10 1.19 11.87
C ASN A 459 -6.60 -0.21 12.31
N VAL A 460 -6.02 -1.29 11.77
CA VAL A 460 -6.36 -2.67 12.21
C VAL A 460 -6.01 -2.88 13.68
N PHE A 461 -4.86 -2.39 14.14
CA PHE A 461 -4.47 -2.46 15.56
C PHE A 461 -5.41 -1.62 16.45
N TYR A 462 -5.76 -0.42 16.01
CA TYR A 462 -6.70 0.46 16.70
C TYR A 462 -8.09 -0.17 16.81
N MET A 463 -8.57 -0.83 15.76
CA MET A 463 -9.82 -1.58 15.77
C MET A 463 -9.78 -2.78 16.74
N ALA A 464 -8.62 -3.40 16.93
CA ALA A 464 -8.45 -4.46 17.94
C ALA A 464 -8.46 -3.88 19.36
N LEU A 465 -7.76 -2.76 19.59
CA LEU A 465 -7.75 -2.06 20.89
C LEU A 465 -9.15 -1.67 21.36
N ASN A 466 -9.95 -1.09 20.47
CA ASN A 466 -11.31 -0.68 20.79
C ASN A 466 -12.34 -1.81 20.61
N SER A 467 -11.93 -3.05 20.32
CA SER A 467 -12.83 -4.19 20.10
C SER A 467 -13.88 -4.00 18.98
N SER A 468 -13.71 -3.03 18.07
CA SER A 468 -14.63 -2.79 16.93
C SER A 468 -14.55 -3.87 15.85
N VAL A 469 -13.49 -4.68 15.86
CA VAL A 469 -13.43 -5.90 15.06
C VAL A 469 -14.33 -7.01 15.60
N LEU A 470 -14.69 -6.99 16.89
CA LEU A 470 -15.27 -8.13 17.63
C LEU A 470 -16.79 -8.26 17.43
N LYS A 471 -17.29 -8.42 16.20
CA LYS A 471 -18.73 -8.64 15.94
C LYS A 471 -19.17 -10.04 16.38
N ILE A 472 -19.34 -10.23 17.68
CA ILE A 472 -19.49 -11.52 18.37
C ILE A 472 -20.93 -11.83 18.81
N PHE A 473 -21.81 -10.81 18.82
CA PHE A 473 -23.19 -10.96 19.27
C PHE A 473 -24.19 -10.90 18.11
N PRO A 474 -24.84 -12.01 17.72
CA PRO A 474 -25.88 -11.97 16.71
C PRO A 474 -27.06 -11.09 17.14
N ILE A 475 -27.61 -10.32 16.19
CA ILE A 475 -28.82 -9.51 16.39
C ILE A 475 -30.03 -10.35 15.97
N GLU A 476 -30.97 -10.55 16.89
CA GLU A 476 -32.18 -11.31 16.58
C GLU A 476 -33.09 -10.57 15.58
N ASN A 477 -33.65 -11.31 14.64
CA ASN A 477 -34.57 -10.84 13.59
C ASN A 477 -34.01 -9.71 12.71
N ASP A 478 -32.67 -9.55 12.64
CA ASP A 478 -32.06 -8.63 11.68
C ASP A 478 -32.19 -9.22 10.26
N PRO A 479 -32.74 -8.48 9.29
CA PRO A 479 -33.01 -9.00 7.94
C PRO A 479 -31.73 -9.42 7.19
N ASN A 480 -30.57 -8.93 7.61
CA ASN A 480 -29.28 -9.23 7.00
C ASN A 480 -28.39 -10.10 7.91
N ASN A 481 -28.95 -10.67 8.99
CA ASN A 481 -28.21 -11.47 9.98
C ASN A 481 -26.95 -10.76 10.51
N ARG A 482 -27.05 -9.46 10.78
CA ARG A 482 -25.91 -8.66 11.28
C ARG A 482 -25.54 -9.05 12.72
N TRP A 483 -24.24 -9.08 13.02
CA TRP A 483 -23.71 -9.24 14.37
C TRP A 483 -23.16 -7.91 14.89
N ALA A 484 -23.38 -7.64 16.17
CA ALA A 484 -22.95 -6.46 16.87
C ALA A 484 -21.61 -6.68 17.59
N VAL A 485 -20.84 -5.60 17.70
CA VAL A 485 -19.67 -5.52 18.60
C VAL A 485 -20.12 -5.33 20.05
N PRO A 486 -19.28 -5.67 21.05
CA PRO A 486 -19.64 -5.49 22.45
C PRO A 486 -20.13 -4.09 22.79
N GLN A 487 -19.61 -3.05 22.14
CA GLN A 487 -19.95 -1.63 22.41
C GLN A 487 -21.28 -1.16 21.81
N GLU A 488 -21.84 -1.86 20.81
CA GLU A 488 -23.13 -1.50 20.19
C GLU A 488 -24.35 -1.95 21.04
N HIS A 489 -24.09 -2.54 22.21
CA HIS A 489 -25.04 -3.22 23.09
C HIS A 489 -26.25 -2.37 23.54
N HIS A 490 -26.10 -1.06 23.75
CA HIS A 490 -27.21 -0.19 24.20
C HIS A 490 -28.29 0.07 23.15
N GLN A 491 -28.06 -0.27 21.88
CA GLN A 491 -28.93 0.13 20.77
C GLN A 491 -29.75 -1.04 20.19
N ILE A 492 -29.56 -2.26 20.71
CA ILE A 492 -30.26 -3.46 20.23
C ILE A 492 -31.61 -3.59 20.95
N LYS A 493 -32.70 -3.21 20.27
CA LYS A 493 -34.07 -3.37 20.77
C LYS A 493 -34.50 -4.84 20.70
N GLY A 494 -35.00 -5.41 21.80
CA GLY A 494 -35.68 -6.72 21.81
C GLY A 494 -35.10 -7.77 22.76
N HIS A 495 -33.81 -7.65 23.14
CA HIS A 495 -33.16 -8.50 24.15
C HIS A 495 -32.35 -7.64 25.12
N GLY A 496 -33.05 -7.17 26.16
CA GLY A 496 -32.48 -6.28 27.18
C GLY A 496 -31.37 -6.93 28.01
N ASN A 497 -30.37 -6.13 28.37
CA ASN A 497 -29.31 -6.32 29.37
C ASN A 497 -28.41 -7.58 29.32
N LYS A 498 -28.92 -8.79 29.07
CA LYS A 498 -28.13 -10.03 29.23
C LYS A 498 -26.92 -10.12 28.30
N ASN A 499 -26.98 -9.56 27.10
CA ASN A 499 -25.87 -9.66 26.14
C ASN A 499 -24.70 -8.73 26.46
N ALA A 500 -24.97 -7.60 27.12
CA ALA A 500 -23.96 -6.61 27.52
C ALA A 500 -23.14 -7.09 28.72
N GLU A 501 -23.83 -7.68 29.71
CA GLU A 501 -23.22 -8.25 30.90
C GLU A 501 -22.31 -9.43 30.54
N LEU A 502 -22.68 -10.28 29.57
CA LEU A 502 -21.88 -11.47 29.23
C LEU A 502 -20.43 -11.17 28.82
N PHE A 503 -20.20 -10.12 28.00
CA PHE A 503 -18.83 -9.78 27.59
C PHE A 503 -18.08 -9.04 28.69
N ASP A 504 -18.73 -8.11 29.39
CA ASP A 504 -18.09 -7.37 30.46
C ASP A 504 -17.75 -8.28 31.65
N ASP A 505 -18.64 -9.21 32.00
CA ASP A 505 -18.42 -10.28 32.99
C ASP A 505 -17.31 -11.22 32.53
N TYR A 506 -17.26 -11.55 31.23
CA TYR A 506 -16.14 -12.30 30.66
C TYR A 506 -14.81 -11.57 30.86
N ILE A 507 -14.71 -10.30 30.47
CA ILE A 507 -13.48 -9.52 30.62
C ILE A 507 -13.08 -9.35 32.09
N LEU A 508 -14.05 -9.13 32.98
CA LEU A 508 -13.82 -9.03 34.42
C LEU A 508 -13.29 -10.35 34.99
N SER A 509 -14.00 -11.45 34.72
CA SER A 509 -13.60 -12.79 35.17
C SER A 509 -12.26 -13.24 34.58
N LEU A 510 -11.93 -12.82 33.35
CA LEU A 510 -10.63 -13.06 32.73
C LEU A 510 -9.52 -12.28 33.44
N LYS A 511 -9.73 -11.00 33.76
CA LYS A 511 -8.75 -10.21 34.52
C LYS A 511 -8.50 -10.80 35.91
N ASP A 512 -9.55 -11.25 36.59
CA ASP A 512 -9.43 -11.97 37.87
C ASP A 512 -8.69 -13.30 37.71
N ALA A 513 -9.00 -14.07 36.66
CA ALA A 513 -8.33 -15.33 36.36
C ALA A 513 -6.85 -15.15 36.03
N MET A 514 -6.47 -14.07 35.34
CA MET A 514 -5.06 -13.74 35.07
C MET A 514 -4.27 -13.45 36.36
N ALA A 515 -4.93 -12.93 37.41
CA ALA A 515 -4.30 -12.68 38.71
C ALA A 515 -4.28 -13.93 39.62
N THR A 516 -5.34 -14.74 39.56
CA THR A 516 -5.57 -15.88 40.48
C THR A 516 -5.22 -17.25 39.89
N SER A 517 -5.00 -17.31 38.57
CA SER A 517 -4.87 -18.54 37.77
C SER A 517 -6.11 -19.47 37.79
N ASP A 518 -7.27 -19.02 38.26
CA ASP A 518 -8.53 -19.77 38.21
C ASP A 518 -9.44 -19.27 37.07
N TYR A 519 -9.42 -19.99 35.95
CA TYR A 519 -10.16 -19.65 34.73
C TYR A 519 -11.60 -20.20 34.68
N LYS A 520 -12.09 -20.89 35.72
CA LYS A 520 -13.41 -21.55 35.67
C LYS A 520 -14.56 -20.60 35.35
N LYS A 521 -14.58 -19.42 35.97
CA LYS A 521 -15.63 -18.41 35.72
C LYS A 521 -15.53 -17.82 34.31
N ALA A 522 -14.31 -17.54 33.85
CA ALA A 522 -14.07 -17.04 32.50
C ALA A 522 -14.48 -18.08 31.44
N ASP A 523 -14.20 -19.36 31.68
CA ASP A 523 -14.64 -20.48 30.84
C ASP A 523 -16.17 -20.59 30.77
N GLN A 524 -16.85 -20.47 31.92
CA GLN A 524 -18.31 -20.47 31.97
C GLN A 524 -18.92 -19.31 31.16
N ASN A 525 -18.29 -18.14 31.19
CA ASN A 525 -18.73 -16.99 30.39
C ASN A 525 -18.53 -17.22 28.89
N ILE A 526 -17.43 -17.85 28.47
CA ILE A 526 -17.24 -18.28 27.06
C ILE A 526 -18.34 -19.25 26.64
N GLU A 527 -18.66 -20.25 27.47
CA GLU A 527 -19.73 -21.20 27.19
C GLU A 527 -21.10 -20.52 27.08
N ALA A 528 -21.38 -19.53 27.93
CA ALA A 528 -22.60 -18.73 27.87
C ALA A 528 -22.69 -17.92 26.56
N ILE A 529 -21.59 -17.29 26.11
CA ILE A 529 -21.52 -16.58 24.82
C ILE A 529 -21.75 -17.57 23.67
N ALA A 530 -21.10 -18.73 23.68
CA ALA A 530 -21.28 -19.76 22.64
C ALA A 530 -22.74 -20.27 22.57
N ALA A 531 -23.36 -20.50 23.74
CA ALA A 531 -24.75 -20.90 23.84
C ALA A 531 -25.71 -19.84 23.26
N PHE A 532 -25.43 -18.56 23.54
CA PHE A 532 -26.17 -17.43 22.99
C PHE A 532 -26.04 -17.34 21.45
N GLN A 533 -24.83 -17.49 20.92
CA GLN A 533 -24.61 -17.52 19.47
C GLN A 533 -25.43 -18.63 18.80
N LYS A 534 -25.44 -19.82 19.42
CA LYS A 534 -26.18 -20.98 18.92
C LYS A 534 -27.69 -20.80 19.03
N SER A 535 -28.20 -20.13 20.06
CA SER A 535 -29.65 -19.95 20.22
C SER A 535 -30.27 -19.02 19.16
N ILE A 536 -29.52 -18.03 18.66
CA ILE A 536 -30.02 -17.06 17.68
C ILE A 536 -29.66 -17.44 16.24
N SER A 537 -28.44 -17.95 16.01
CA SER A 537 -27.89 -18.09 14.65
C SER A 537 -27.61 -19.52 14.23
N SER A 538 -28.26 -20.52 14.85
CA SER A 538 -27.99 -21.95 14.57
C SER A 538 -28.01 -22.32 13.07
N ASP A 539 -28.85 -21.68 12.27
CA ASP A 539 -29.01 -22.00 10.84
C ASP A 539 -27.87 -21.50 9.94
N ILE A 540 -27.13 -20.48 10.38
CA ILE A 540 -26.07 -19.82 9.58
C ILE A 540 -24.66 -20.12 10.12
N LEU A 541 -24.55 -20.76 11.29
CA LEU A 541 -23.27 -21.10 11.90
C LEU A 541 -22.56 -22.22 11.12
N PRO A 542 -21.23 -22.11 10.89
CA PRO A 542 -20.44 -23.21 10.37
C PRO A 542 -20.56 -24.46 11.26
N SER A 543 -20.46 -25.64 10.67
CA SER A 543 -20.43 -26.88 11.45
C SER A 543 -19.22 -26.92 12.38
N GLU A 544 -19.32 -27.64 13.51
CA GLU A 544 -18.18 -27.80 14.43
C GLU A 544 -16.93 -28.38 13.74
N THR A 545 -17.13 -29.28 12.78
CA THR A 545 -16.04 -29.85 11.98
C THR A 545 -15.38 -28.80 11.09
N HIS A 546 -16.15 -27.92 10.47
CA HIS A 546 -15.64 -26.81 9.67
C HIS A 546 -14.83 -25.85 10.52
N ALA A 547 -15.36 -25.43 11.67
CA ALA A 547 -14.65 -24.54 12.59
C ALA A 547 -13.34 -25.15 13.11
N LYS A 548 -13.35 -26.43 13.53
CA LYS A 548 -12.14 -27.14 13.99
C LYS A 548 -11.09 -27.29 12.88
N LEU A 549 -11.50 -27.58 11.65
CA LEU A 549 -10.60 -27.65 10.49
C LEU A 549 -9.98 -26.29 10.17
N GLU A 550 -10.74 -25.20 10.28
CA GLU A 550 -10.23 -23.84 10.06
C GLU A 550 -9.20 -23.44 11.12
N ILE A 551 -9.48 -23.70 12.40
CA ILE A 551 -8.51 -23.48 13.48
C ILE A 551 -7.25 -24.33 13.27
N PHE A 552 -7.40 -25.60 12.90
CA PHE A 552 -6.27 -26.47 12.59
C PHE A 552 -5.44 -25.95 11.41
N TYR A 553 -6.09 -25.52 10.33
CA TYR A 553 -5.44 -24.96 9.16
C TYR A 553 -4.60 -23.73 9.51
N ASN A 554 -5.16 -22.81 10.30
CA ASN A 554 -4.46 -21.61 10.77
C ASN A 554 -3.24 -21.95 11.64
N LYS A 555 -3.40 -22.88 12.60
CA LYS A 555 -2.34 -23.31 13.51
C LYS A 555 -1.22 -24.07 12.80
N ALA A 556 -1.56 -24.98 11.88
CA ALA A 556 -0.59 -25.81 11.18
C ALA A 556 0.31 -25.00 10.21
N ASN A 557 -0.22 -23.89 9.66
CA ASN A 557 0.50 -22.99 8.75
C ASN A 557 1.33 -23.73 7.69
N ILE A 558 0.70 -24.74 7.07
CA ILE A 558 1.35 -25.80 6.28
C ILE A 558 2.27 -25.20 5.19
N PHE A 559 1.79 -24.19 4.47
CA PHE A 559 2.54 -23.57 3.38
C PHE A 559 3.81 -22.85 3.85
N LYS A 560 3.73 -22.09 4.95
CA LYS A 560 4.90 -21.38 5.50
C LYS A 560 5.93 -22.37 6.04
N THR A 561 5.49 -23.45 6.68
CA THR A 561 6.36 -24.48 7.25
C THR A 561 7.04 -25.32 6.16
N LEU A 562 6.34 -25.65 5.07
CA LEU A 562 6.89 -26.45 3.97
C LEU A 562 7.87 -25.68 3.07
N PHE A 563 7.74 -24.35 2.95
CA PHE A 563 8.61 -23.54 2.09
C PHE A 563 10.11 -23.70 2.39
N PRO A 564 10.63 -23.46 3.61
CA PRO A 564 12.06 -23.60 3.89
C PRO A 564 12.53 -25.05 3.76
N PHE A 565 11.65 -26.01 4.04
CA PHE A 565 11.93 -27.43 3.91
C PHE A 565 12.15 -27.84 2.45
N TYR A 566 11.28 -27.42 1.53
CA TYR A 566 11.48 -27.64 0.10
C TYR A 566 12.74 -26.96 -0.41
N LEU A 567 13.02 -25.73 0.03
CA LEU A 567 14.23 -25.01 -0.35
C LEU A 567 15.50 -25.77 0.07
N MET A 568 15.54 -26.23 1.33
CA MET A 568 16.67 -27.00 1.86
C MET A 568 16.86 -28.32 1.11
N ILE A 569 15.78 -29.09 0.89
CA ILE A 569 15.83 -30.35 0.13
C ILE A 569 16.31 -30.09 -1.30
N GLY A 570 15.81 -29.03 -1.94
CA GLY A 570 16.24 -28.62 -3.28
C GLY A 570 17.74 -28.34 -3.34
N ILE A 571 18.28 -27.57 -2.39
CA ILE A 571 19.72 -27.28 -2.30
C ILE A 571 20.53 -28.57 -2.11
N ILE A 572 20.10 -29.45 -1.20
CA ILE A 572 20.80 -30.72 -0.96
C ILE A 572 20.79 -31.59 -2.23
N LEU A 573 19.64 -31.71 -2.91
CA LEU A 573 19.53 -32.48 -4.15
C LEU A 573 20.43 -31.92 -5.25
N VAL A 574 20.52 -30.60 -5.38
CA VAL A 574 21.42 -29.93 -6.33
C VAL A 574 22.88 -30.24 -5.99
N CYS A 575 23.29 -30.14 -4.72
CA CYS A 575 24.65 -30.48 -4.29
C CYS A 575 24.99 -31.95 -4.56
N VAL A 576 24.06 -32.87 -4.25
CA VAL A 576 24.22 -34.31 -4.53
C VAL A 576 24.37 -34.54 -6.04
N PHE A 577 23.54 -33.89 -6.85
CA PHE A 577 23.63 -33.97 -8.31
C PHE A 577 24.96 -33.47 -8.87
N PHE A 578 25.47 -32.34 -8.37
CA PHE A 578 26.79 -31.83 -8.75
C PHE A 578 27.92 -32.79 -8.36
N LEU A 579 27.90 -33.33 -7.14
CA LEU A 579 28.90 -34.29 -6.68
C LEU A 579 28.92 -35.56 -7.52
N GLU A 580 27.76 -36.10 -7.88
CA GLU A 580 27.64 -37.27 -8.74
C GLU A 580 28.10 -36.98 -10.18
N THR A 581 27.86 -35.76 -10.69
CA THR A 581 28.29 -35.35 -12.03
C THR A 581 29.82 -35.28 -12.15
N PHE A 582 30.49 -34.74 -11.13
CA PHE A 582 31.96 -34.62 -11.13
C PHE A 582 32.68 -35.88 -10.61
N LYS A 583 32.02 -36.68 -9.77
CA LYS A 583 32.58 -37.94 -9.23
C LYS A 583 31.53 -39.06 -9.29
N PRO A 584 31.40 -39.75 -10.44
CA PRO A 584 30.37 -40.78 -10.67
C PRO A 584 30.43 -41.97 -9.69
N GLN A 585 31.58 -42.22 -9.06
CA GLN A 585 31.78 -43.27 -8.05
C GLN A 585 31.08 -42.99 -6.70
N PHE A 586 30.64 -41.75 -6.44
CA PHE A 586 29.95 -41.34 -5.21
C PHE A 586 28.42 -41.29 -5.40
N GLU A 587 27.84 -42.38 -5.91
CA GLU A 587 26.40 -42.44 -6.17
C GLU A 587 25.59 -42.60 -4.86
N MET A 588 25.01 -41.50 -4.35
CA MET A 588 24.30 -41.47 -3.08
C MET A 588 22.81 -41.82 -3.25
N LYS A 589 22.52 -43.02 -3.79
CA LYS A 589 21.14 -43.48 -4.06
C LYS A 589 20.23 -43.45 -2.83
N TRP A 590 20.75 -43.85 -1.68
CA TRP A 590 19.98 -43.90 -0.44
C TRP A 590 19.51 -42.50 0.00
N LEU A 591 20.40 -41.51 -0.08
CA LEU A 591 20.12 -40.12 0.28
C LEU A 591 19.08 -39.51 -0.66
N LYS A 592 19.23 -39.72 -1.98
CA LYS A 592 18.24 -39.27 -2.98
C LYS A 592 16.85 -39.87 -2.73
N ASN A 593 16.78 -41.15 -2.40
CA ASN A 593 15.51 -41.81 -2.10
C ASN A 593 14.87 -41.26 -0.83
N ILE A 594 15.65 -41.04 0.23
CA ILE A 594 15.16 -40.42 1.47
C ILE A 594 14.62 -39.02 1.17
N LEU A 595 15.39 -38.18 0.49
CA LEU A 595 14.98 -36.82 0.12
C LEU A 595 13.73 -36.81 -0.76
N LEU A 596 13.59 -37.78 -1.68
CA LEU A 596 12.41 -37.93 -2.51
C LEU A 596 11.17 -38.33 -1.70
N VAL A 597 11.30 -39.30 -0.78
CA VAL A 597 10.20 -39.72 0.11
C VAL A 597 9.75 -38.54 0.99
N ILE A 598 10.72 -37.81 1.55
CA ILE A 598 10.49 -36.60 2.33
C ILE A 598 9.76 -35.53 1.49
N LEU A 599 10.16 -35.33 0.23
CA LEU A 599 9.51 -34.41 -0.70
C LEU A 599 8.08 -34.85 -1.04
N LEU A 600 7.84 -36.16 -1.25
CA LEU A 600 6.50 -36.71 -1.47
C LEU A 600 5.58 -36.54 -0.26
N ILE A 601 6.10 -36.71 0.95
CA ILE A 601 5.36 -36.42 2.19
C ILE A 601 5.01 -34.93 2.24
N GLY A 602 5.96 -34.04 1.98
CA GLY A 602 5.71 -32.61 1.89
C GLY A 602 4.61 -32.28 0.86
N PHE A 603 4.68 -32.90 -0.32
CA PHE A 603 3.70 -32.72 -1.39
C PHE A 603 2.30 -33.20 -0.97
N ALA A 604 2.20 -34.35 -0.31
CA ALA A 604 0.94 -34.85 0.23
C ALA A 604 0.36 -33.88 1.28
N LEU A 605 1.18 -33.38 2.21
CA LEU A 605 0.77 -32.39 3.21
C LEU A 605 0.30 -31.09 2.57
N GLN A 606 1.01 -30.61 1.54
CA GLN A 606 0.60 -29.42 0.78
C GLN A 606 -0.74 -29.62 0.07
N THR A 607 -0.95 -30.80 -0.52
CA THR A 607 -2.19 -31.16 -1.20
C THR A 607 -3.36 -31.21 -0.22
N VAL A 608 -3.17 -31.81 0.95
CA VAL A 608 -4.17 -31.81 2.03
C VAL A 608 -4.45 -30.38 2.50
N GLY A 609 -3.41 -29.54 2.66
CA GLY A 609 -3.57 -28.13 3.01
C GLY A 609 -4.39 -27.34 1.98
N LEU A 610 -4.18 -27.58 0.69
CA LEU A 610 -5.01 -27.00 -0.38
C LEU A 610 -6.46 -27.49 -0.32
N GLY A 611 -6.68 -28.78 -0.09
CA GLY A 611 -8.01 -29.35 0.05
C GLY A 611 -8.78 -28.78 1.25
N ILE A 612 -8.12 -28.63 2.40
CA ILE A 612 -8.70 -27.98 3.58
C ILE A 612 -9.01 -26.50 3.29
N ARG A 613 -8.09 -25.78 2.64
CA ARG A 613 -8.31 -24.37 2.26
C ARG A 613 -9.52 -24.22 1.35
N TRP A 614 -9.65 -25.08 0.34
CA TRP A 614 -10.79 -25.10 -0.58
C TRP A 614 -12.11 -25.32 0.17
N TYR A 615 -12.13 -26.29 1.09
CA TYR A 615 -13.32 -26.57 1.90
C TYR A 615 -13.72 -25.36 2.77
N ILE A 616 -12.75 -24.69 3.40
CA ILE A 616 -12.99 -23.51 4.26
C ILE A 616 -13.41 -22.27 3.44
N SER A 617 -12.82 -22.05 2.27
CA SER A 617 -13.11 -20.87 1.45
C SER A 617 -14.40 -21.00 0.65
N GLY A 618 -14.90 -22.21 0.42
CA GLY A 618 -16.07 -22.47 -0.41
C GLY A 618 -15.82 -22.24 -1.92
N HIS A 619 -14.58 -21.96 -2.31
CA HIS A 619 -14.16 -21.74 -3.70
C HIS A 619 -12.74 -22.28 -3.91
N ALA A 620 -12.39 -22.63 -5.16
CA ALA A 620 -11.05 -23.11 -5.48
C ALA A 620 -9.98 -22.10 -5.00
N PRO A 621 -8.92 -22.56 -4.31
CA PRO A 621 -7.91 -21.71 -3.68
C PRO A 621 -6.91 -21.05 -4.62
#